data_AF-A0A210WA70-F1
#
_entry.id   AF-A0A210WA70-F1
#
_cell.length_a   1.000
_cell.length_b   1.000
_cell.length_c   1.000
_cell.angle_alpha   90.00
_cell.angle_beta   90.00
_cell.angle_gamma   90.00
#
_symmetry.space_group_name_H-M   'P 1'
#
loop_
_entity.id
_entity.type
_entity.pdbx_description
1 polymer ?
#
loop_
_entity_poly.entity_id
_entity_poly.type
_entity_poly.pdbx_seq_one_letter_code
_entity_poly.pdbx_strand_id
1 'polypeptide(L)'
;MSRAYYSSVVTILSRTKMGDDRICVGAWDENNEEMVRLLNEKGGALVSSAPYTIGEKYSVRLAAKDAVSNPHLEDVVVYAAELLPEEADMEQLTDDLADQVSKLSDLFDGHLERGGKSLYVNIPTNLKNSVQIAKLGSSLIKEDDYYRDGNGVRVKFVGFESPGYIIPSGKKIRFSLSRPWDRDDNGLKCYLQLSGVY
;
A
#
# COMPACT_ATOMS: atom_id res chain seq x y z
N MET A 1 -18.85 -20.28 9.57
CA MET A 1 -17.47 -20.78 9.59
C MET A 1 -16.74 -20.03 10.70
N SER A 2 -16.06 -20.74 11.62
CA SER A 2 -15.26 -20.09 12.65
C SER A 2 -14.07 -19.39 11.99
N ARG A 3 -13.89 -18.10 12.29
CA ARG A 3 -12.77 -17.32 11.80
C ARG A 3 -11.47 -17.91 12.37
N ALA A 4 -10.55 -18.33 11.49
CA ALA A 4 -9.25 -18.84 11.92
C ALA A 4 -8.38 -17.64 12.30
N TYR A 5 -8.15 -17.48 13.60
CA TYR A 5 -7.22 -16.48 14.11
C TYR A 5 -5.81 -17.03 14.06
N TYR A 6 -4.84 -16.16 13.80
CA TYR A 6 -3.43 -16.47 13.96
C TYR A 6 -2.70 -15.29 14.60
N SER A 7 -1.53 -15.59 15.16
CA SER A 7 -0.63 -14.58 15.70
C SER A 7 0.57 -14.44 14.77
N SER A 8 1.04 -13.21 14.58
CA SER A 8 2.23 -12.92 13.79
C SER A 8 3.00 -11.73 14.35
N VAL A 9 4.22 -11.53 13.87
CA VAL A 9 4.94 -10.26 13.97
C VAL A 9 4.74 -9.50 12.67
N VAL A 10 4.33 -8.25 12.77
CA VAL A 10 4.18 -7.37 11.60
C VAL A 10 5.09 -6.15 11.70
N THR A 11 5.81 -5.85 10.63
CA THR A 11 6.55 -4.58 10.47
C THR A 11 5.68 -3.57 9.72
N ILE A 12 5.47 -2.39 10.30
CA ILE A 12 4.65 -1.35 9.66
C ILE A 12 5.44 -0.69 8.52
N LEU A 13 4.92 -0.82 7.29
CA LEU A 13 5.55 -0.28 6.08
C LEU A 13 4.97 1.07 5.67
N SER A 14 3.69 1.33 5.97
CA SER A 14 3.04 2.56 5.50
C SER A 14 1.85 2.97 6.36
N ARG A 15 1.63 4.29 6.40
CA ARG A 15 0.36 4.91 6.80
C ARG A 15 -0.09 5.82 5.67
N THR A 16 -1.35 5.74 5.27
CA THR A 16 -1.92 6.57 4.21
C THR A 16 -3.26 7.19 4.58
N LYS A 17 -3.55 8.35 4.00
CA LYS A 17 -4.80 9.10 4.20
C LYS A 17 -5.87 8.58 3.24
N MET A 18 -7.02 8.16 3.76
CA MET A 18 -8.15 7.67 2.94
C MET A 18 -9.26 8.71 2.73
N GLY A 19 -9.33 9.72 3.59
CA GLY A 19 -10.40 10.74 3.64
C GLY A 19 -10.99 10.82 5.05
N ASP A 20 -11.41 12.02 5.45
CA ASP A 20 -11.77 12.33 6.84
C ASP A 20 -10.61 12.01 7.79
N ASP A 21 -10.90 11.45 8.96
CA ASP A 21 -9.93 10.96 9.94
C ASP A 21 -9.44 9.52 9.66
N ARG A 22 -9.82 8.93 8.51
CA ARG A 22 -9.54 7.52 8.22
C ARG A 22 -8.15 7.33 7.63
N ILE A 23 -7.48 6.29 8.10
CA ILE A 23 -6.18 5.87 7.59
C ILE A 23 -6.19 4.40 7.15
N CYS A 24 -5.26 4.09 6.25
CA CYS A 24 -4.90 2.73 5.92
C CYS A 24 -3.47 2.48 6.40
N VAL A 25 -3.25 1.35 7.06
CA VAL A 25 -1.93 0.93 7.52
C VAL A 25 -1.57 -0.36 6.78
N GLY A 26 -0.45 -0.32 6.05
CA GLY A 26 0.12 -1.48 5.38
C GLY A 26 1.33 -1.98 6.14
N ALA A 27 1.46 -3.29 6.29
CA ALA A 27 2.53 -3.94 7.01
C ALA A 27 3.05 -5.17 6.26
N TRP A 28 4.24 -5.63 6.63
CA TRP A 28 4.80 -6.92 6.24
C TRP A 28 4.55 -7.91 7.37
N ASP A 29 3.89 -9.03 7.07
CA ASP A 29 3.75 -10.16 7.98
C ASP A 29 5.01 -11.01 7.91
N GLU A 30 5.84 -10.95 8.96
CA GLU A 30 7.16 -11.59 8.99
C GLU A 30 7.05 -13.12 9.05
N ASN A 31 6.00 -13.66 9.65
CA ASN A 31 5.86 -15.11 9.82
C ASN A 31 5.34 -15.78 8.55
N ASN A 32 4.49 -15.09 7.80
CA ASN A 32 3.85 -15.62 6.59
C ASN A 32 4.46 -15.09 5.29
N GLU A 33 5.40 -14.15 5.39
CA GLU A 33 6.09 -13.51 4.27
C GLU A 33 5.11 -12.90 3.26
N GLU A 34 4.14 -12.13 3.75
CA GLU A 34 3.15 -11.48 2.91
C GLU A 34 2.85 -10.04 3.31
N MET A 35 2.44 -9.24 2.32
CA MET A 35 1.93 -7.91 2.56
C MET A 35 0.53 -8.00 3.16
N VAL A 36 0.28 -7.26 4.25
CA VAL A 36 -1.03 -7.18 4.90
C VAL A 36 -1.49 -5.74 5.05
N ARG A 37 -2.82 -5.54 5.07
CA ARG A 37 -3.47 -4.25 5.37
C ARG A 37 -4.28 -4.37 6.64
N LEU A 38 -3.88 -3.61 7.65
CA LEU A 38 -4.49 -3.67 8.97
C LEU A 38 -5.82 -2.91 9.00
N LEU A 39 -6.86 -3.60 9.46
CA LEU A 39 -8.19 -3.07 9.72
C LEU A 39 -8.48 -3.13 11.21
N ASN A 40 -9.43 -2.29 11.66
CA ASN A 40 -9.92 -2.36 13.03
C ASN A 40 -10.67 -3.69 13.30
N GLU A 41 -10.93 -3.98 14.57
CA GLU A 41 -11.60 -5.22 15.04
C GLU A 41 -12.96 -5.51 14.36
N LYS A 42 -13.60 -4.49 13.77
CA LYS A 42 -14.89 -4.59 13.04
C LYS A 42 -14.71 -4.76 11.53
N GLY A 43 -13.48 -4.86 11.01
CA GLY A 43 -13.20 -4.94 9.58
C GLY A 43 -13.28 -3.62 8.82
N GLY A 44 -13.30 -2.49 9.55
CA GLY A 44 -13.34 -1.15 8.99
C GLY A 44 -11.95 -0.48 8.93
N ALA A 45 -11.93 0.72 8.34
CA ALA A 45 -10.72 1.55 8.33
C ALA A 45 -10.26 1.91 9.75
N LEU A 46 -8.95 2.09 9.90
CA LEU A 46 -8.37 2.66 11.10
C LEU A 46 -8.58 4.19 11.10
N VAL A 47 -8.35 4.80 12.25
CA VAL A 47 -8.40 6.27 12.43
C VAL A 47 -7.00 6.82 12.70
N SER A 48 -6.82 8.13 12.59
CA SER A 48 -5.50 8.78 12.73
C SER A 48 -4.80 8.49 14.06
N SER A 49 -5.57 8.26 15.12
CA SER A 49 -5.06 7.91 16.45
C SER A 49 -4.57 6.46 16.59
N ALA A 50 -4.69 5.62 15.57
CA ALA A 50 -4.16 4.26 15.62
C ALA A 50 -2.63 4.29 15.82
N PRO A 51 -2.07 3.43 16.69
CA PRO A 51 -0.71 3.60 17.22
C PRO A 51 0.41 3.24 16.25
N TYR A 52 0.09 2.57 15.14
CA TYR A 52 1.07 2.01 14.22
C TYR A 52 1.94 3.10 13.56
N THR A 53 3.25 3.09 13.83
CA THR A 53 4.23 3.99 13.19
C THR A 53 5.11 3.20 12.21
N ILE A 54 5.50 3.81 11.09
CA ILE A 54 6.34 3.17 10.07
C ILE A 54 7.70 2.78 10.68
N GLY A 55 8.16 1.56 10.43
CA GLY A 55 9.40 0.99 10.99
C GLY A 55 9.23 0.22 12.29
N GLU A 56 8.14 0.44 13.03
CA GLU A 56 7.84 -0.30 14.25
C GLU A 56 7.36 -1.72 13.95
N LYS A 57 7.67 -2.63 14.88
CA LYS A 57 7.17 -4.01 14.88
C LYS A 57 6.08 -4.21 15.93
N TYR A 58 5.07 -4.99 15.57
CA TYR A 58 3.98 -5.35 16.49
C TYR A 58 3.78 -6.86 16.52
N SER A 59 3.64 -7.44 17.72
CA SER A 59 3.02 -8.75 17.87
C SER A 59 1.51 -8.58 17.77
N VAL A 60 0.89 -9.24 16.81
CA VAL A 60 -0.53 -9.06 16.49
C VAL A 60 -1.29 -10.37 16.50
N ARG A 61 -2.54 -10.32 16.96
CA ARG A 61 -3.52 -11.39 16.73
C ARG A 61 -4.52 -10.91 15.70
N LEU A 62 -4.59 -11.61 14.58
CA LEU A 62 -5.37 -11.17 13.42
C LEU A 62 -6.06 -12.33 12.70
N ALA A 63 -6.92 -11.99 11.76
CA ALA A 63 -7.55 -12.95 10.86
C ALA A 63 -7.87 -12.27 9.53
N ALA A 64 -7.88 -13.05 8.45
CA ALA A 64 -8.37 -12.59 7.15
C ALA A 64 -9.77 -11.97 7.27
N LYS A 65 -10.05 -10.95 6.45
CA LYS A 65 -11.39 -10.35 6.33
C LYS A 65 -12.34 -11.32 5.63
N ASP A 66 -13.52 -11.54 6.20
CA ASP A 66 -14.49 -12.51 5.66
C ASP A 66 -14.99 -12.13 4.25
N ALA A 67 -15.14 -10.83 3.98
CA ALA A 67 -15.52 -10.28 2.68
C ALA A 67 -14.39 -9.41 2.13
N VAL A 68 -13.42 -10.05 1.48
CA VAL A 68 -12.35 -9.36 0.74
C VAL A 68 -12.89 -8.85 -0.61
N SER A 69 -12.50 -7.63 -0.97
CA SER A 69 -12.80 -7.02 -2.27
C SER A 69 -11.53 -7.05 -3.10
N ASN A 70 -11.51 -7.79 -4.20
CA ASN A 70 -10.38 -7.79 -5.13
C ASN A 70 -10.11 -6.34 -5.64
N PRO A 71 -8.85 -5.85 -5.68
CA PRO A 71 -7.58 -6.56 -5.47
C PRO A 71 -7.05 -6.54 -4.03
N HIS A 72 -7.82 -6.02 -3.07
CA HIS A 72 -7.45 -5.89 -1.65
C HIS A 72 -7.63 -7.21 -0.87
N LEU A 73 -7.01 -8.27 -1.38
CA LEU A 73 -7.03 -9.58 -0.72
C LEU A 73 -6.18 -9.60 0.55
N GLU A 74 -5.27 -8.63 0.70
CA GLU A 74 -4.39 -8.47 1.86
C GLU A 74 -5.09 -7.90 3.12
N ASP A 75 -6.41 -7.66 3.09
CA ASP A 75 -7.16 -7.08 4.22
C ASP A 75 -7.23 -8.05 5.42
N VAL A 76 -6.66 -7.66 6.55
CA VAL A 76 -6.70 -8.41 7.81
C VAL A 76 -7.32 -7.59 8.94
N VAL A 77 -8.09 -8.26 9.81
CA VAL A 77 -8.67 -7.66 11.01
C VAL A 77 -7.78 -7.92 12.19
N VAL A 78 -7.35 -6.84 12.85
CA VAL A 78 -6.51 -6.91 14.06
C VAL A 78 -7.39 -6.91 15.30
N TYR A 79 -7.19 -7.88 16.19
CA TYR A 79 -7.92 -8.03 17.44
C TYR A 79 -7.07 -7.75 18.68
N ALA A 80 -5.75 -7.83 18.56
CA ALA A 80 -4.80 -7.42 19.57
C ALA A 80 -3.49 -7.02 18.88
N ALA A 81 -2.81 -6.03 19.43
CA ALA A 81 -1.52 -5.56 18.97
C ALA A 81 -0.68 -5.09 20.16
N GLU A 82 0.57 -5.54 20.24
CA GLU A 82 1.55 -5.12 21.24
C GLU A 82 2.81 -4.66 20.52
N LEU A 83 3.25 -3.43 20.82
CA LEU A 83 4.49 -2.88 20.27
C LEU A 83 5.68 -3.69 20.78
N LEU A 84 6.52 -4.13 19.87
CA LEU A 84 7.78 -4.79 20.20
C LEU A 84 8.90 -3.76 20.36
N PRO A 85 9.89 -4.02 21.24
CA PRO A 85 10.98 -3.09 21.49
C PRO A 85 12.00 -2.99 20.34
N GLU A 86 11.95 -3.93 19.39
CA GLU A 86 12.83 -3.97 18.23
C GLU A 86 12.21 -3.16 17.06
N GLU A 87 13.01 -2.30 16.44
CA GLU A 87 12.65 -1.65 15.17
C GLU A 87 13.19 -2.47 13.99
N ALA A 88 12.48 -2.41 12.86
CA ALA A 88 12.91 -3.07 11.64
C ALA A 88 14.10 -2.31 11.00
N ASP A 89 15.03 -3.06 10.41
CA ASP A 89 15.95 -2.50 9.42
C ASP A 89 15.16 -2.21 8.13
N MET A 90 14.56 -1.02 8.08
CA MET A 90 13.72 -0.60 6.96
C MET A 90 14.49 -0.50 5.65
N GLU A 91 15.80 -0.20 5.70
CA GLU A 91 16.61 -0.13 4.50
C GLU A 91 16.74 -1.51 3.87
N GLN A 92 17.14 -2.51 4.66
CA GLN A 92 17.29 -3.90 4.22
C GLN A 92 15.94 -4.51 3.82
N LEU A 93 14.92 -4.41 4.68
CA LEU A 93 13.60 -5.00 4.44
C LEU A 93 12.98 -4.47 3.14
N THR A 94 13.03 -3.16 2.91
CA THR A 94 12.45 -2.59 1.69
C THR A 94 13.30 -2.87 0.47
N ASP A 95 14.59 -3.16 0.63
CA ASP A 95 15.45 -3.61 -0.47
C ASP A 95 15.06 -5.02 -0.94
N ASP A 96 14.88 -5.93 0.01
CA ASP A 96 14.50 -7.32 -0.23
C ASP A 96 13.11 -7.44 -0.88
N LEU A 97 12.20 -6.52 -0.53
CA LEU A 97 10.83 -6.48 -1.06
C LEU A 97 10.68 -5.70 -2.37
N ALA A 98 11.72 -4.97 -2.82
CA ALA A 98 11.58 -4.06 -3.95
C ALA A 98 11.83 -4.72 -5.30
N ASP A 99 10.82 -4.69 -6.17
CA ASP A 99 10.99 -5.05 -7.57
C ASP A 99 11.69 -3.94 -8.36
N GLN A 100 12.54 -4.31 -9.31
CA GLN A 100 13.08 -3.37 -10.29
C GLN A 100 12.09 -3.20 -11.44
N VAL A 101 11.60 -1.98 -11.64
CA VAL A 101 10.67 -1.69 -12.75
C VAL A 101 11.13 -0.49 -13.57
N SER A 102 10.92 -0.54 -14.89
CA SER A 102 11.44 0.49 -15.79
C SER A 102 10.58 1.76 -15.77
N LYS A 103 9.26 1.59 -15.71
CA LYS A 103 8.25 2.66 -15.72
C LYS A 103 7.04 2.29 -14.87
N LEU A 104 6.23 3.30 -14.54
CA LEU A 104 5.05 3.12 -13.67
C LEU A 104 4.05 2.08 -14.20
N SER A 105 3.91 1.91 -15.52
CA SER A 105 2.98 0.92 -16.09
C SER A 105 3.42 -0.53 -15.90
N ASP A 106 4.68 -0.78 -15.52
CA ASP A 106 5.19 -2.14 -15.31
C ASP A 106 4.84 -2.67 -13.91
N LEU A 107 4.39 -1.81 -13.00
CA LEU A 107 3.92 -2.19 -11.67
C LEU A 107 2.72 -3.15 -11.78
N PHE A 108 2.54 -3.96 -10.73
CA PHE A 108 1.49 -4.96 -10.61
C PHE A 108 1.48 -5.92 -11.81
N ASP A 109 2.66 -6.47 -12.15
CA ASP A 109 2.86 -7.38 -13.28
C ASP A 109 2.31 -6.85 -14.61
N GLY A 110 2.36 -5.53 -14.81
CA GLY A 110 1.86 -4.88 -16.01
C GLY A 110 0.33 -4.83 -16.16
N HIS A 111 -0.45 -5.09 -15.11
CA HIS A 111 -1.92 -5.05 -15.16
C HIS A 111 -2.48 -3.61 -15.18
N LEU A 112 -1.63 -2.59 -15.12
CA LEU A 112 -2.04 -1.20 -15.11
C LEU A 112 -2.44 -0.71 -16.52
N GLU A 113 -3.64 -0.15 -16.61
CA GLU A 113 -4.14 0.57 -17.77
C GLU A 113 -4.01 2.09 -17.58
N ARG A 114 -3.91 2.82 -18.70
CA ARG A 114 -3.80 4.28 -18.70
C ARG A 114 -5.11 4.96 -19.04
N GLY A 115 -5.58 5.83 -18.14
CA GLY A 115 -6.67 6.79 -18.37
C GLY A 115 -6.18 8.22 -18.25
N GLY A 116 -5.98 8.89 -19.39
CA GLY A 116 -5.42 10.24 -19.42
C GLY A 116 -4.03 10.29 -18.78
N LYS A 117 -3.92 10.96 -17.62
CA LYS A 117 -2.68 11.06 -16.85
C LYS A 117 -2.58 10.03 -15.70
N SER A 118 -3.59 9.21 -15.47
CA SER A 118 -3.60 8.26 -14.34
C SER A 118 -3.41 6.82 -14.81
N LEU A 119 -2.92 5.97 -13.92
CA LEU A 119 -2.91 4.52 -14.09
C LEU A 119 -3.93 3.87 -13.14
N TYR A 120 -4.58 2.80 -13.59
CA TYR A 120 -5.57 2.07 -12.81
C TYR A 120 -5.64 0.60 -13.23
N VAL A 121 -6.37 -0.19 -12.44
CA VAL A 121 -6.81 -1.54 -12.78
C VAL A 121 -8.34 -1.56 -12.84
N ASN A 122 -8.91 -2.20 -13.87
CA ASN A 122 -10.34 -2.45 -13.95
C ASN A 122 -10.75 -3.61 -13.02
N ILE A 123 -11.95 -3.53 -12.45
CA ILE A 123 -12.53 -4.59 -11.62
C ILE A 123 -13.63 -5.30 -12.42
N PRO A 124 -13.66 -6.64 -12.46
CA PRO A 124 -12.79 -7.58 -11.73
C PRO A 124 -11.37 -7.67 -12.30
N THR A 125 -10.41 -8.00 -11.43
CA THR A 125 -9.01 -8.30 -11.82
C THR A 125 -8.55 -9.61 -11.16
N ASN A 126 -7.49 -10.20 -11.71
CA ASN A 126 -6.81 -11.39 -11.21
C ASN A 126 -5.59 -11.06 -10.33
N LEU A 127 -5.33 -9.78 -10.05
CA LEU A 127 -4.25 -9.39 -9.13
C LEU A 127 -4.43 -10.01 -7.75
N LYS A 128 -3.31 -10.46 -7.18
CA LYS A 128 -3.26 -11.13 -5.87
C LYS A 128 -3.10 -10.15 -4.72
N ASN A 129 -2.51 -9.00 -4.99
CA ASN A 129 -2.19 -7.96 -4.02
C ASN A 129 -2.42 -6.59 -4.64
N SER A 130 -2.83 -5.63 -3.81
CA SER A 130 -3.03 -4.25 -4.24
C SER A 130 -1.89 -3.32 -3.83
N VAL A 131 -0.76 -3.87 -3.37
CA VAL A 131 0.41 -3.13 -2.87
C VAL A 131 1.69 -3.72 -3.44
N GLN A 132 2.69 -2.88 -3.75
CA GLN A 132 3.99 -3.30 -4.27
C GLN A 132 5.06 -2.29 -3.82
N ILE A 133 6.26 -2.75 -3.47
CA ILE A 133 7.43 -1.89 -3.32
C ILE A 133 8.26 -2.05 -4.59
N ALA A 134 8.71 -0.94 -5.17
CA ALA A 134 9.50 -0.98 -6.39
C ALA A 134 10.54 0.14 -6.45
N LYS A 135 11.62 -0.13 -7.18
CA LYS A 135 12.65 0.83 -7.59
C LYS A 135 12.39 1.23 -9.05
N LEU A 136 12.17 2.52 -9.29
CA LEU A 136 11.91 3.03 -10.65
C LEU A 136 13.21 3.35 -11.39
N GLY A 137 13.28 2.96 -12.65
CA GLY A 137 14.35 3.38 -13.58
C GLY A 137 14.32 4.87 -13.97
N SER A 138 13.36 5.64 -13.44
CA SER A 138 13.24 7.08 -13.69
C SER A 138 12.82 7.83 -12.42
N SER A 139 13.22 9.12 -12.35
CA SER A 139 12.84 10.00 -11.27
C SER A 139 11.38 10.44 -11.39
N LEU A 140 10.73 10.72 -10.26
CA LEU A 140 9.43 11.36 -10.20
C LEU A 140 9.54 12.79 -9.66
N ILE A 141 8.75 13.70 -10.23
CA ILE A 141 8.75 15.12 -9.86
C ILE A 141 7.41 15.48 -9.26
N LYS A 142 7.41 16.17 -8.12
CA LYS A 142 6.20 16.61 -7.44
C LYS A 142 5.43 17.63 -8.28
N GLU A 143 4.12 17.44 -8.39
CA GLU A 143 3.14 18.32 -9.03
C GLU A 143 1.88 18.35 -8.15
N ASP A 144 1.80 19.33 -7.25
CA ASP A 144 0.79 19.42 -6.19
C ASP A 144 0.80 18.20 -5.25
N ASP A 145 -0.35 17.53 -5.09
CA ASP A 145 -0.53 16.27 -4.37
C ASP A 145 -0.12 15.03 -5.18
N TYR A 146 0.55 15.22 -6.33
CA TYR A 146 0.91 14.15 -7.24
C TYR A 146 2.42 14.13 -7.48
N TYR A 147 2.90 12.99 -7.96
CA TYR A 147 4.23 12.81 -8.54
C TYR A 147 4.08 12.42 -10.00
N ARG A 148 4.84 13.07 -10.88
CA ARG A 148 4.78 12.88 -12.33
C ARG A 148 6.06 12.24 -12.84
N ASP A 149 5.93 11.26 -13.73
CA ASP A 149 7.05 10.68 -14.47
C ASP A 149 7.42 11.48 -15.74
N GLY A 150 8.46 11.04 -16.45
CA GLY A 150 8.86 11.64 -17.73
C GLY A 150 7.83 11.48 -18.87
N ASN A 151 6.87 10.57 -18.74
CA ASN A 151 5.84 10.27 -19.74
C ASN A 151 4.52 11.03 -19.48
N GLY A 152 4.50 11.89 -18.47
CA GLY A 152 3.33 12.68 -18.09
C GLY A 152 2.28 11.93 -17.28
N VAL A 153 2.58 10.72 -16.80
CA VAL A 153 1.73 9.98 -15.86
C VAL A 153 1.87 10.61 -14.47
N ARG A 154 0.74 10.89 -13.82
CA ARG A 154 0.64 11.42 -12.46
C ARG A 154 0.13 10.33 -11.52
N VAL A 155 0.78 10.21 -10.37
CA VAL A 155 0.40 9.29 -9.29
C VAL A 155 0.15 10.10 -8.03
N LYS A 156 -1.03 9.93 -7.42
CA LYS A 156 -1.40 10.69 -6.21
C LYS A 156 -0.55 10.22 -5.03
N PHE A 157 0.03 11.16 -4.29
CA PHE A 157 0.66 10.87 -3.01
C PHE A 157 -0.39 10.79 -1.91
N VAL A 158 -0.38 9.70 -1.14
CA VAL A 158 -1.32 9.47 -0.04
C VAL A 158 -0.65 9.15 1.29
N GLY A 159 0.69 9.10 1.32
CA GLY A 159 1.45 8.88 2.56
C GLY A 159 1.38 10.07 3.52
N PHE A 160 1.83 9.85 4.75
CA PHE A 160 1.90 10.91 5.77
C PHE A 160 3.12 11.81 5.60
N GLU A 161 4.27 11.24 5.23
CA GLU A 161 5.55 11.96 5.14
C GLU A 161 5.90 12.28 3.68
N SER A 162 5.95 13.57 3.32
CA SER A 162 6.22 13.97 1.94
C SER A 162 7.67 13.64 1.56
N PRO A 163 7.93 12.92 0.46
CA PRO A 163 9.28 12.51 0.05
C PRO A 163 10.07 13.61 -0.67
N GLY A 164 9.81 14.88 -0.35
CA GLY A 164 10.43 16.03 -1.02
C GLY A 164 9.89 16.31 -2.43
N TYR A 165 10.58 17.20 -3.17
CA TYR A 165 10.14 17.66 -4.50
C TYR A 165 10.50 16.68 -5.64
N ILE A 166 11.58 15.91 -5.48
CA ILE A 166 12.04 14.93 -6.46
C ILE A 166 12.27 13.60 -5.73
N ILE A 167 11.70 12.53 -6.27
CA ILE A 167 12.06 11.16 -5.89
C ILE A 167 13.02 10.66 -6.96
N PRO A 168 14.32 10.50 -6.66
CA PRO A 168 15.30 10.09 -7.67
C PRO A 168 15.08 8.65 -8.12
N SER A 169 15.52 8.33 -9.34
CA SER A 169 15.57 6.95 -9.82
C SER A 169 16.33 6.03 -8.85
N GLY A 170 15.90 4.77 -8.77
CA GLY A 170 16.49 3.77 -7.89
C GLY A 170 16.04 3.84 -6.44
N LYS A 171 15.26 4.87 -6.04
CA LYS A 171 14.63 4.92 -4.72
C LYS A 171 13.54 3.88 -4.57
N LYS A 172 13.40 3.35 -3.36
CA LYS A 172 12.38 2.36 -3.01
C LYS A 172 11.08 3.07 -2.73
N ILE A 173 10.07 2.78 -3.51
CA ILE A 173 8.78 3.45 -3.46
C ILE A 173 7.71 2.40 -3.23
N ARG A 174 6.85 2.63 -2.24
CA ARG A 174 5.67 1.80 -2.02
C ARG A 174 4.50 2.34 -2.83
N PHE A 175 3.98 1.53 -3.72
CA PHE A 175 2.76 1.79 -4.48
C PHE A 175 1.58 1.01 -3.90
N SER A 176 0.38 1.56 -4.07
CA SER A 176 -0.86 0.88 -3.72
C SER A 176 -1.99 1.22 -4.70
N LEU A 177 -2.98 0.35 -4.81
CA LEU A 177 -4.21 0.62 -5.54
C LEU A 177 -5.30 1.12 -4.58
N SER A 178 -6.00 2.17 -4.99
CA SER A 178 -7.13 2.74 -4.25
C SER A 178 -8.22 1.68 -4.03
N ARG A 179 -9.15 1.92 -3.10
CA ARG A 179 -10.41 1.16 -3.07
C ARG A 179 -11.16 1.35 -4.41
N PRO A 180 -11.96 0.36 -4.85
CA PRO A 180 -12.74 0.47 -6.08
C PRO A 180 -13.65 1.70 -6.03
N TRP A 181 -13.62 2.50 -7.09
CA TRP A 181 -14.60 3.56 -7.30
C TRP A 181 -14.89 3.71 -8.79
N ASP A 182 -16.13 4.07 -9.10
CA ASP A 182 -16.55 4.40 -10.45
C ASP A 182 -16.63 5.92 -10.58
N ARG A 183 -15.62 6.52 -11.20
CA ARG A 183 -15.57 7.97 -11.42
C ARG A 183 -16.44 8.40 -12.59
N ASP A 184 -16.46 7.58 -13.63
CA ASP A 184 -16.84 7.98 -14.99
C ASP A 184 -18.04 7.17 -15.51
N ASP A 185 -18.74 6.46 -14.64
CA ASP A 185 -19.84 5.52 -14.95
C ASP A 185 -19.45 4.49 -16.03
N ASN A 186 -18.17 4.08 -15.98
CA ASN A 186 -17.54 3.19 -16.97
C ASN A 186 -16.88 1.98 -16.29
N GLY A 187 -17.42 1.60 -15.14
CA GLY A 187 -16.96 0.45 -14.37
C GLY A 187 -16.02 0.84 -13.22
N LEU A 188 -15.96 -0.06 -12.24
CA LEU A 188 -15.14 0.10 -11.04
C LEU A 188 -13.66 0.02 -11.39
N LYS A 189 -12.90 1.01 -10.92
CA LYS A 189 -11.45 1.11 -11.10
C LYS A 189 -10.75 1.26 -9.76
N CYS A 190 -9.55 0.69 -9.66
CA CYS A 190 -8.63 0.96 -8.56
C CYS A 190 -7.42 1.72 -9.11
N TYR A 191 -7.22 2.96 -8.67
CA TYR A 191 -6.19 3.85 -9.22
C TYR A 191 -4.87 3.67 -8.50
N LEU A 192 -3.77 3.81 -9.24
CA LEU A 192 -2.42 3.79 -8.70
C LEU A 192 -2.18 4.98 -7.77
N GLN A 193 -1.57 4.71 -6.62
CA GLN A 193 -1.21 5.69 -5.61
C GLN A 193 0.24 5.46 -5.14
N LEU A 194 0.91 6.54 -4.76
CA LEU A 194 2.20 6.54 -4.10
C LEU A 194 1.96 6.63 -2.60
N SER A 195 2.35 5.59 -1.88
CA SER A 195 1.97 5.37 -0.47
C SER A 195 3.13 5.46 0.53
N GLY A 196 4.38 5.49 0.05
CA GLY A 196 5.58 5.66 0.87
C GLY A 196 6.85 5.70 0.02
N VAL A 197 7.94 6.22 0.58
CA VAL A 197 9.29 6.24 -0.01
C VAL A 197 10.30 5.95 1.09
N TYR A 198 11.32 5.17 0.76
CA TYR A 198 12.43 4.78 1.64
C TYR A 198 13.77 5.19 0.98
#